data_AF-A0A6G5ACW1-F1
#
_entry.id   AF-A0A6G5ACW1-F1
#
_cell.length_a   1.000
_cell.length_b   1.000
_cell.length_c   1.000
_cell.angle_alpha   90.00
_cell.angle_beta   90.00
_cell.angle_gamma   90.00
#
_symmetry.space_group_name_H-M   'P 1'
#
loop_
_entity.id
_entity.type
_entity.pdbx_description
1 polymer ?
#
loop_
_entity_poly.entity_id
_entity_poly.type
_entity_poly.pdbx_seq_one_letter_code
_entity_poly.pdbx_strand_id
1 'polypeptide(L)'
;MEWIAEFLKSSELYCVKDGCCSHKFKQKRGVPQESVLSPALFNILMSSIPIVQDVSVYIYADDIAFFAAESDINSLHQKTAKI
;
A
#
# COMPACT_ATOMS: atom_id res chain seq x y z
N MET A 1 4.68 20.16 -6.91
CA MET A 1 4.23 19.09 -5.98
C MET A 1 2.96 19.46 -5.21
N GLU A 2 2.55 20.74 -5.17
CA GLU A 2 1.35 21.16 -4.40
C GLU A 2 0.05 20.46 -4.82
N TRP A 3 -0.14 20.19 -6.11
CA TRP A 3 -1.34 19.53 -6.62
C TRP A 3 -1.53 18.09 -6.10
N ILE A 4 -0.44 17.34 -5.84
CA ILE A 4 -0.53 15.99 -5.26
C ILE A 4 -0.95 16.08 -3.79
N ALA A 5 -0.38 17.03 -3.06
CA ALA A 5 -0.75 17.27 -1.67
C ALA A 5 -2.21 17.73 -1.56
N GLU A 6 -2.69 18.54 -2.51
CA GLU A 6 -4.09 18.93 -2.61
C GLU A 6 -4.98 17.73 -2.91
N PHE A 7 -4.63 16.90 -3.91
CA PHE A 7 -5.34 15.67 -4.27
C PHE A 7 -5.55 14.73 -3.06
N LEU A 8 -4.54 14.59 -2.19
CA LEU A 8 -4.60 13.79 -0.97
C LEU A 8 -5.40 14.46 0.17
N LYS A 9 -5.54 15.79 0.16
CA LYS A 9 -6.21 16.57 1.24
C LYS A 9 -7.68 16.88 0.94
N SER A 10 -8.06 16.90 -0.34
CA SER A 10 -9.37 17.38 -0.82
C SER A 10 -10.40 16.26 -1.03
N SER A 11 -10.08 15.02 -0.67
CA SER A 11 -10.93 13.87 -0.94
C SER A 11 -12.12 13.78 0.03
N GLU A 12 -13.33 13.81 -0.52
CA GLU A 12 -14.59 13.56 0.20
C GLU A 12 -15.22 12.27 -0.30
N LEU A 13 -15.77 11.47 0.62
CA LEU A 13 -16.44 10.21 0.33
C LEU A 13 -17.92 10.32 0.71
N TYR A 14 -18.80 9.76 -0.10
CA TYR A 14 -20.21 9.57 0.21
C TYR A 14 -20.72 8.35 -0.55
N CYS A 15 -21.78 7.73 -0.03
CA CYS A 15 -22.41 6.59 -0.68
C CYS A 15 -23.79 6.99 -1.19
N VAL A 16 -24.20 6.42 -2.32
CA VAL A 16 -25.56 6.54 -2.85
C VAL A 16 -26.21 5.17 -2.80
N LYS A 17 -27.37 5.07 -2.17
CA LYS A 17 -28.17 3.85 -2.13
C LYS A 17 -29.63 4.20 -2.38
N ASP A 18 -30.25 3.56 -3.36
CA ASP A 18 -31.65 3.77 -3.74
C ASP A 18 -32.00 5.26 -3.99
N GLY A 19 -31.06 6.01 -4.56
CA GLY A 19 -31.20 7.47 -4.81
C GLY A 19 -30.96 8.36 -3.59
N CYS A 20 -30.74 7.79 -2.40
CA CYS A 20 -30.41 8.52 -1.18
C CYS A 20 -28.89 8.62 -1.00
N CYS A 21 -28.39 9.85 -0.83
CA CYS A 21 -26.98 10.10 -0.53
C CYS A 21 -26.74 10.09 0.99
N SER A 22 -25.62 9.50 1.42
CA SER A 22 -25.11 9.68 2.78
C SER A 22 -24.59 11.10 3.00
N HIS A 23 -24.28 11.43 4.25
CA HIS A 23 -23.45 12.59 4.54
C HIS A 23 -22.07 12.43 3.91
N LYS A 24 -21.47 13.56 3.55
CA LYS A 24 -20.09 13.59 3.05
C LYS A 24 -19.11 13.40 4.20
N PHE A 25 -18.14 12.53 3.99
CA PHE A 25 -17.05 12.25 4.93
C PHE A 25 -15.74 12.75 4.35
N LYS A 26 -15.03 13.60 5.09
CA LYS A 26 -13.69 14.05 4.69
C LYS A 26 -12.66 12.97 4.99
N GLN A 27 -12.03 12.42 3.97
CA GLN A 27 -10.98 11.42 4.10
C GLN A 27 -9.70 12.10 4.62
N LYS A 28 -9.17 11.62 5.75
CA LYS A 28 -7.95 12.18 6.39
C LYS A 28 -6.69 11.36 6.14
N ARG A 29 -6.82 10.15 5.59
CA ARG A 29 -5.74 9.18 5.41
C ARG A 29 -5.94 8.36 4.14
N GLY A 30 -4.83 7.90 3.56
CA GLY A 30 -4.84 7.10 2.34
C GLY A 30 -4.99 7.94 1.07
N VAL A 31 -5.29 7.25 -0.02
CA VAL A 31 -5.54 7.83 -1.34
C VAL A 31 -7.03 7.64 -1.70
N PRO A 32 -7.62 8.48 -2.57
CA PRO A 32 -8.98 8.26 -3.08
C PRO A 32 -9.08 6.92 -3.80
N GLN A 33 -9.99 6.04 -3.38
CA GLN A 33 -10.25 4.82 -4.16
C GLN A 33 -10.91 5.20 -5.50
N GLU A 34 -10.63 4.42 -6.55
CA GLU A 34 -11.11 4.64 -7.94
C GLU A 34 -10.46 5.80 -8.74
N SER A 35 -9.53 6.57 -8.16
CA SER A 35 -8.75 7.51 -8.97
C SER A 35 -7.61 6.82 -9.72
N VAL A 36 -7.38 7.21 -10.97
CA VAL A 36 -6.27 6.72 -11.81
C VAL A 36 -4.88 6.99 -11.21
N LEU A 37 -4.75 8.02 -10.37
CA LEU A 37 -3.47 8.38 -9.76
C LEU A 37 -3.18 7.57 -8.47
N SER A 38 -4.23 7.10 -7.81
CA SER A 38 -4.12 6.42 -6.52
C SER A 38 -3.28 5.15 -6.56
N PRO A 39 -3.37 4.26 -7.56
CA PRO A 39 -2.49 3.10 -7.67
C PRO A 39 -1.00 3.47 -7.75
N ALA A 40 -0.65 4.52 -8.49
CA ALA A 40 0.73 4.96 -8.62
C ALA A 40 1.28 5.53 -7.30
N LEU A 41 0.49 6.36 -6.62
CA LEU A 41 0.86 6.90 -5.30
C LEU A 41 0.97 5.79 -4.24
N PHE A 42 0.10 4.78 -4.33
CA PHE A 42 0.17 3.61 -3.47
C PHE A 42 1.44 2.79 -3.73
N ASN A 43 1.83 2.56 -4.99
CA ASN A 43 3.09 1.89 -5.32
C ASN A 43 4.33 2.65 -4.83
N ILE A 44 4.30 4.00 -4.84
CA ILE A 44 5.38 4.80 -4.25
C ILE A 44 5.46 4.57 -2.74
N LEU A 45 4.32 4.48 -2.04
CA LEU A 45 4.30 4.10 -0.63
C LEU A 45 4.86 2.68 -0.42
N MET A 46 4.45 1.71 -1.25
CA MET A 46 4.96 0.34 -1.15
C MET A 46 6.46 0.23 -1.46
N SER A 47 7.02 1.14 -2.26
CA SER A 47 8.46 1.16 -2.54
C SER A 47 9.33 1.44 -1.30
N SER A 48 8.75 1.91 -0.19
CA SER A 48 9.47 2.08 1.08
C SER A 48 9.60 0.79 1.90
N ILE A 49 8.98 -0.32 1.47
CA ILE A 49 9.12 -1.62 2.14
C ILE A 49 10.58 -2.07 2.02
N PRO A 50 11.24 -2.44 3.14
CA PRO A 50 12.64 -2.82 3.13
C PRO A 50 12.84 -4.12 2.34
N ILE A 51 13.88 -4.13 1.51
CA ILE A 51 14.33 -5.33 0.81
C ILE A 51 15.44 -5.96 1.65
N VAL A 52 15.23 -7.19 2.09
CA VAL A 52 16.22 -7.97 2.86
C VAL A 52 17.13 -8.71 1.89
N GLN A 53 18.44 -8.64 2.12
CA GLN A 53 19.42 -9.34 1.30
C GLN A 53 19.19 -10.86 1.33
N ASP A 54 19.32 -11.50 0.17
CA ASP A 54 19.09 -12.95 -0.03
C ASP A 54 17.66 -13.44 0.27
N VAL A 55 16.68 -12.51 0.33
CA VAL A 55 15.24 -12.79 0.35
C VAL A 55 14.65 -12.17 -0.93
N SER A 56 13.96 -12.98 -1.73
CA SER A 56 13.23 -12.46 -2.87
C SER A 56 11.90 -11.89 -2.39
N VAL A 57 11.64 -10.62 -2.71
CA VAL A 57 10.40 -9.92 -2.32
C VAL A 57 9.60 -9.60 -3.56
N TYR A 58 8.34 -10.04 -3.59
CA TYR A 58 7.39 -9.71 -4.65
C TYR A 58 6.27 -8.89 -4.03
N ILE A 59 6.00 -7.73 -4.62
CA ILE A 59 4.98 -6.79 -4.15
C ILE A 59 4.00 -6.54 -5.29
N TYR A 60 2.71 -6.70 -5.01
CA TYR A 60 1.65 -6.43 -5.96
C TYR A 60 0.44 -5.82 -5.23
N ALA A 61 0.13 -4.56 -5.52
CA ALA A 61 -0.86 -3.81 -4.76
C ALA A 61 -0.58 -3.96 -3.24
N ASP A 62 -1.57 -4.36 -2.44
CA ASP A 62 -1.45 -4.59 -1.00
C ASP A 62 -0.83 -5.96 -0.62
N ASP A 63 -0.65 -6.87 -1.59
CA ASP A 63 -0.03 -8.17 -1.36
C ASP A 63 1.50 -8.09 -1.38
N ILE A 64 2.13 -8.71 -0.38
CA ILE A 64 3.58 -8.82 -0.26
C ILE A 64 3.94 -10.28 0.01
N ALA A 65 4.85 -10.83 -0.79
CA ALA A 65 5.35 -12.18 -0.62
C ALA A 65 6.87 -12.18 -0.46
N PHE A 66 7.35 -12.83 0.60
CA PHE A 66 8.76 -13.03 0.89
C PHE A 66 9.13 -14.48 0.64
N PHE A 67 10.21 -14.70 -0.12
CA PHE A 67 10.74 -16.02 -0.41
C PHE A 67 12.19 -16.11 0.05
N ALA A 68 12.47 -17.06 0.93
CA ALA A 68 13.80 -17.38 1.40
C ALA A 68 14.06 -18.88 1.24
N ALA A 69 15.25 -19.23 0.78
CA ALA A 69 15.70 -20.61 0.67
C ALA A 69 17.08 -20.72 1.32
N GLU A 70 17.29 -21.81 2.05
CA GLU A 70 18.58 -22.10 2.67
C GLU A 70 18.72 -23.61 2.91
N SER A 71 19.96 -24.08 2.95
CA SER A 71 20.26 -25.50 3.19
C SER A 71 20.20 -25.90 4.67
N ASP A 72 20.52 -24.95 5.57
CA ASP A 72 20.42 -25.13 7.02
C ASP A 72 19.21 -24.37 7.59
N ILE A 73 18.47 -25.04 8.47
CA ILE A 73 17.26 -24.48 9.06
C ILE A 73 17.56 -23.32 10.01
N ASN A 74 18.71 -23.33 10.72
CA ASN A 74 19.06 -22.24 11.62
C ASN A 74 19.45 -20.99 10.82
N SER A 75 20.17 -21.15 9.71
CA SER A 75 20.44 -20.07 8.76
C SER A 75 19.15 -19.51 8.14
N LEU A 76 18.17 -20.36 7.82
CA LEU A 76 16.85 -19.91 7.33
C LEU A 76 16.10 -19.08 8.37
N HIS A 77 16.11 -19.52 9.64
CA HIS A 77 15.48 -18.80 10.75
C HIS A 77 16.12 -17.42 10.97
N GLN A 78 17.44 -17.33 10.90
CA GLN A 78 18.15 -16.04 11.02
C GLN A 78 17.83 -15.08 9.88
N LYS A 79 17.59 -15.60 8.67
CA LYS A 79 17.25 -14.80 7.49
C LYS A 79 15.81 -14.29 7.55
N THR A 80 14.86 -15.14 7.95
CA THR A 80 13.44 -14.75 8.10
C THR A 80 13.20 -13.83 9.29
N ALA A 81 14.00 -13.91 10.36
CA ALA A 81 13.92 -12.98 11.50
C ALA A 81 14.32 -11.53 11.18
N LYS A 82 14.88 -11.27 9.99
CA LYS A 82 15.28 -9.93 9.51
C LYS A 82 14.23 -9.27 8.61
N ILE A 83 13.18 -10.02 8.24
CA ILE A 83 11.99 -9.52 7.52
C ILE A 83 11.08 -8.83 8.54
#